data_AF-B3MKA6-F1
#
_entry.id   AF-B3MKA6-F1
#
_cell.length_a   1.000
_cell.length_b   1.000
_cell.length_c   1.000
_cell.angle_alpha   90.00
_cell.angle_beta   90.00
_cell.angle_gamma   90.00
#
_symmetry.space_group_name_H-M   'P 1'
#
loop_
_entity.id
_entity.type
_entity.pdbx_description
1 polymer ?
#
loop_
_entity_poly.entity_id
_entity_poly.type
_entity_poly.pdbx_seq_one_letter_code
_entity_poly.pdbx_strand_id
1 'polypeptide(L)'
;MYNVDCIPIKDIKPGLKNINVIFIVLEVGVATVTKENREVRNFKVGDPTASINVSIWDEPGKLITPGDIIRLTKGYASIWRHCLTLYSGKNGEVFKIGEFCMIFNEGLNMSEPKRAEQQPVGNNPITPAGLPAVGGAPGLPAKGGAVPPILPAVPGGPPVQNPANTPPVSAPITPNTVVKQGSRGGRGGGGRGGLKGERR
;
A
#
# COMPACT_ATOMS: atom_id res chain seq x y z
N MET A 1 -12.58 -23.97 -7.31
CA MET A 1 -12.21 -24.13 -5.88
C MET A 1 -12.27 -22.76 -5.22
N TYR A 2 -13.49 -22.25 -5.04
CA TYR A 2 -13.85 -21.09 -4.21
C TYR A 2 -15.25 -21.45 -3.73
N ASN A 3 -15.48 -21.44 -2.42
CA ASN A 3 -16.83 -21.64 -1.88
C ASN A 3 -17.73 -20.54 -2.47
N VAL A 4 -18.94 -20.93 -2.86
CA VAL A 4 -19.80 -20.27 -3.88
C VAL A 4 -20.27 -18.84 -3.53
N ASP A 5 -19.86 -18.26 -2.39
CA ASP A 5 -20.36 -16.96 -1.91
C ASP A 5 -19.28 -15.92 -1.56
N CYS A 6 -18.02 -16.11 -2.00
CA CYS A 6 -16.94 -15.15 -1.73
C CYS A 6 -16.77 -14.13 -2.88
N ILE A 7 -16.74 -12.84 -2.55
CA ILE A 7 -16.44 -11.76 -3.50
C ILE A 7 -14.93 -11.55 -3.59
N PRO A 8 -14.36 -11.39 -4.80
CA PRO A 8 -12.94 -11.07 -4.96
C PRO A 8 -12.63 -9.64 -4.50
N ILE A 9 -11.40 -9.40 -4.06
CA ILE A 9 -10.98 -8.11 -3.49
C ILE A 9 -11.15 -6.97 -4.49
N LYS A 10 -10.89 -7.19 -5.78
CA LYS A 10 -11.06 -6.17 -6.83
C LYS A 10 -12.47 -5.58 -6.93
N ASP A 11 -13.49 -6.35 -6.53
CA ASP A 11 -14.90 -5.95 -6.66
C ASP A 11 -15.43 -5.29 -5.37
N ILE A 12 -14.59 -5.22 -4.31
CA ILE A 12 -14.92 -4.55 -3.07
C ILE A 12 -14.97 -3.03 -3.31
N LYS A 13 -16.11 -2.43 -2.97
CA LYS A 13 -16.39 -1.00 -3.05
C LYS A 13 -16.74 -0.44 -1.67
N PRO A 14 -16.50 0.85 -1.42
CA PRO A 14 -16.90 1.49 -0.17
C PRO A 14 -18.41 1.40 0.02
N GLY A 15 -18.86 1.10 1.25
CA GLY A 15 -20.27 0.98 1.60
C GLY A 15 -20.84 -0.43 1.45
N LEU A 16 -20.10 -1.38 0.87
CA LEU A 16 -20.51 -2.78 0.82
C LEU A 16 -20.51 -3.40 2.23
N LYS A 17 -21.53 -4.23 2.48
CA LYS A 17 -21.75 -4.96 3.74
C LYS A 17 -21.99 -6.44 3.42
N ASN A 18 -21.93 -7.29 4.44
CA ASN A 18 -22.09 -8.74 4.30
C ASN A 18 -21.09 -9.35 3.31
N ILE A 19 -19.87 -8.81 3.29
CA ILE A 19 -18.79 -9.25 2.41
C ILE A 19 -18.22 -10.56 2.96
N ASN A 20 -18.21 -11.61 2.14
CA ASN A 20 -17.45 -12.81 2.42
C ASN A 20 -16.24 -12.81 1.50
N VAL A 21 -15.03 -12.92 2.05
CA VAL A 21 -13.80 -12.88 1.26
C VAL A 21 -12.77 -13.81 1.88
N ILE A 22 -11.94 -14.38 1.02
CA ILE A 22 -10.80 -15.20 1.41
C ILE A 22 -9.56 -14.47 0.91
N PHE A 23 -8.58 -14.31 1.79
CA PHE A 23 -7.34 -13.61 1.47
C PHE A 23 -6.15 -14.21 2.22
N ILE A 24 -4.96 -13.95 1.72
CA ILE A 24 -3.70 -14.21 2.42
C ILE A 24 -3.14 -12.92 3.01
N VAL A 25 -2.62 -13.02 4.23
CA VAL A 25 -1.99 -11.91 4.94
C VAL A 25 -0.58 -11.71 4.40
N LEU A 26 -0.27 -10.51 3.94
CA LEU A 26 1.03 -10.15 3.37
C LEU A 26 1.90 -9.45 4.42
N GLU A 27 1.33 -8.43 5.08
CA GLU A 27 2.03 -7.61 6.06
C GLU A 27 1.13 -7.33 7.26
N VAL A 28 1.74 -7.34 8.45
CA VAL A 28 1.09 -6.94 9.70
C VAL A 28 1.51 -5.52 10.02
N GLY A 29 0.54 -4.60 10.01
CA GLY A 29 0.73 -3.20 10.35
C GLY A 29 0.65 -2.92 11.85
N VAL A 30 0.70 -1.63 12.18
CA VAL A 30 0.76 -1.15 13.56
C VAL A 30 -0.53 -1.47 14.33
N ALA A 31 -0.38 -2.04 15.53
CA ALA A 31 -1.46 -2.20 16.49
C ALA A 31 -1.75 -0.85 17.17
N THR A 32 -3.00 -0.42 17.16
CA THR A 32 -3.46 0.81 17.82
C THR A 32 -4.45 0.45 18.91
N VAL A 33 -4.33 1.06 20.09
CA VAL A 33 -5.31 0.91 21.16
C VAL A 33 -6.23 2.12 21.14
N THR A 34 -7.53 1.88 21.05
CA THR A 34 -8.56 2.92 21.08
C THR A 34 -8.78 3.43 22.51
N LYS A 35 -9.47 4.57 22.66
CA LYS A 35 -9.79 5.16 23.97
C LYS A 35 -10.61 4.22 24.87
N GLU A 36 -11.31 3.25 24.28
CA GLU A 36 -12.11 2.23 24.96
C GLU A 36 -11.29 0.98 25.33
N ASN A 37 -9.96 1.06 25.24
CA ASN A 37 -9.03 -0.05 25.47
C ASN A 37 -9.24 -1.25 24.54
N ARG A 38 -9.85 -1.04 23.36
CA ARG A 38 -9.92 -2.04 22.30
C ARG A 38 -8.72 -1.92 21.38
N GLU A 39 -8.05 -3.05 21.14
CA GLU A 39 -6.92 -3.13 20.22
C GLU A 39 -7.44 -3.33 18.79
N VAL A 40 -6.93 -2.55 17.85
CA VAL A 40 -7.17 -2.71 16.42
C VAL A 40 -5.84 -2.85 15.71
N ARG A 41 -5.72 -3.84 14.84
CA ARG A 41 -4.52 -4.08 14.04
C ARG A 41 -4.86 -4.03 12.56
N ASN A 42 -4.01 -3.31 11.82
CA ASN A 42 -4.14 -3.20 10.37
C ASN A 42 -3.28 -4.26 9.70
N PHE A 43 -3.75 -4.81 8.59
CA PHE A 43 -3.07 -5.83 7.81
C PHE A 43 -3.15 -5.44 6.33
N LYS A 44 -2.06 -5.65 5.61
CA LYS A 44 -2.10 -5.69 4.14
C LYS A 44 -2.40 -7.12 3.75
N VAL A 45 -3.48 -7.33 3.00
CA VAL A 45 -3.88 -8.67 2.55
C VAL A 45 -4.08 -8.68 1.05
N GLY A 46 -4.01 -9.86 0.45
CA GLY A 46 -4.18 -10.04 -0.99
C GLY A 46 -4.97 -11.28 -1.36
N ASP A 47 -5.56 -11.23 -2.53
CA ASP A 47 -6.11 -12.38 -3.24
C ASP A 47 -5.56 -12.35 -4.69
N PRO A 48 -5.84 -13.35 -5.54
CA PRO A 48 -5.32 -13.37 -6.90
C PRO A 48 -5.74 -12.16 -7.75
N THR A 49 -6.74 -11.39 -7.31
CA THR A 49 -7.31 -10.27 -8.05
C THR A 49 -6.71 -8.93 -7.66
N ALA A 50 -6.50 -8.67 -6.37
CA ALA A 50 -6.02 -7.40 -5.83
C ALA A 50 -5.57 -7.53 -4.37
N SER A 51 -5.04 -6.44 -3.82
CA SER A 51 -4.69 -6.28 -2.40
C SER A 51 -5.53 -5.17 -1.75
N ILE A 52 -5.76 -5.29 -0.44
CA ILE A 52 -6.54 -4.33 0.35
C ILE A 52 -6.02 -4.32 1.79
N ASN A 53 -6.26 -3.21 2.49
CA ASN A 53 -6.04 -3.06 3.91
C ASN A 53 -7.25 -3.59 4.68
N VAL A 54 -6.97 -4.39 5.71
CA VAL A 54 -7.97 -4.93 6.62
C VAL A 54 -7.66 -4.48 8.03
N SER A 55 -8.67 -4.03 8.77
CA SER A 55 -8.57 -3.75 10.20
C SER A 55 -9.35 -4.79 10.98
N ILE A 56 -8.64 -5.59 11.78
CA ILE A 56 -9.24 -6.60 12.67
C ILE A 56 -9.12 -6.12 14.11
N TRP A 57 -10.19 -6.30 14.87
CA TRP A 57 -10.32 -5.86 16.25
C TRP A 57 -10.07 -7.01 17.22
N ASP A 58 -9.66 -6.64 18.44
CA ASP A 58 -9.57 -7.49 19.61
C ASP A 58 -8.60 -8.69 19.44
N GLU A 59 -8.96 -9.84 20.02
CA GLU A 59 -8.12 -11.05 20.08
C GLU A 59 -7.82 -11.67 18.70
N PRO A 60 -8.76 -11.77 17.74
CA PRO A 60 -8.45 -12.29 16.40
C PRO A 60 -7.32 -11.52 15.72
N GLY A 61 -7.22 -10.21 15.92
CA GLY A 61 -6.13 -9.40 15.38
C GLY A 61 -4.76 -9.72 15.98
N LYS A 62 -4.69 -10.34 17.16
CA LYS A 62 -3.42 -10.68 17.81
C LYS A 62 -2.81 -11.98 17.31
N LEU A 63 -3.68 -12.91 16.91
CA LEU A 63 -3.32 -14.27 16.50
C LEU A 63 -2.87 -14.37 15.04
N ILE A 64 -3.21 -13.36 14.22
CA ILE A 64 -2.91 -13.35 12.79
C ILE A 64 -1.43 -13.03 12.55
N THR A 65 -0.82 -13.85 11.70
CA THR A 65 0.58 -13.74 11.28
C THR A 65 0.69 -13.59 9.75
N PRO A 66 1.81 -13.03 9.22
CA PRO A 66 2.06 -13.01 7.79
C PRO A 66 2.05 -14.43 7.19
N GLY A 67 1.42 -14.60 6.04
CA GLY A 67 1.27 -15.89 5.37
C GLY A 67 0.00 -16.66 5.72
N ASP A 68 -0.77 -16.24 6.73
CA ASP A 68 -2.04 -16.88 7.07
C ASP A 68 -3.09 -16.67 5.98
N ILE A 69 -3.84 -17.72 5.66
CA ILE A 69 -5.01 -17.66 4.78
C ILE A 69 -6.25 -17.59 5.65
N ILE A 70 -7.00 -16.50 5.49
CA ILE A 70 -8.13 -16.16 6.35
C ILE A 70 -9.38 -16.06 5.51
N ARG A 71 -10.46 -16.68 6.01
CA ARG A 71 -11.82 -16.46 5.55
C ARG A 71 -12.51 -15.48 6.48
N LEU A 72 -12.84 -14.30 5.95
CA LEU A 72 -13.67 -13.32 6.60
C LEU A 72 -15.11 -13.48 6.11
N THR A 73 -16.07 -13.59 7.04
CA THR A 73 -17.49 -13.59 6.73
C THR A 73 -18.17 -12.33 7.26
N LYS A 74 -19.23 -11.89 6.57
CA LYS A 74 -20.02 -10.71 6.95
C LYS A 74 -19.20 -9.45 7.27
N GLY A 75 -18.10 -9.25 6.55
CA GLY A 75 -17.30 -8.04 6.61
C GLY A 75 -18.01 -6.83 5.99
N TYR A 76 -17.45 -5.66 6.20
CA TYR A 76 -17.90 -4.43 5.53
C TYR A 76 -16.70 -3.59 5.10
N ALA A 77 -16.85 -2.88 3.99
CA ALA A 77 -15.80 -2.01 3.47
C ALA A 77 -16.18 -0.54 3.67
N SER A 78 -15.28 0.25 4.22
CA SER A 78 -15.49 1.67 4.47
C SER A 78 -14.23 2.46 4.14
N ILE A 79 -14.39 3.73 3.74
CA ILE A 79 -13.27 4.63 3.54
C ILE A 79 -12.83 5.16 4.92
N TRP A 80 -11.55 5.00 5.22
CA TRP A 80 -10.91 5.57 6.39
C TRP A 80 -9.68 6.36 5.96
N ARG A 81 -9.66 7.68 6.27
CA ARG A 81 -8.57 8.60 5.88
C ARG A 81 -8.23 8.52 4.37
N HIS A 82 -9.27 8.47 3.53
CA HIS A 82 -9.17 8.32 2.06
C HIS A 82 -8.69 6.94 1.56
N CYS A 83 -8.47 5.97 2.44
CA CYS A 83 -8.12 4.60 2.07
C CYS A 83 -9.34 3.69 2.21
N LEU A 84 -9.61 2.87 1.20
CA LEU A 84 -10.63 1.82 1.33
C LEU A 84 -10.12 0.75 2.29
N THR A 85 -10.82 0.52 3.40
CA THR A 85 -10.42 -0.46 4.41
C THR A 85 -11.55 -1.45 4.63
N LEU A 86 -11.20 -2.73 4.69
CA LEU A 86 -12.11 -3.82 5.04
C LEU A 86 -12.11 -4.03 6.56
N TYR A 87 -13.28 -4.22 7.13
CA TYR A 87 -13.49 -4.42 8.56
C TYR A 87 -14.29 -5.70 8.79
N SER A 88 -14.07 -6.32 9.96
CA SER A 88 -14.97 -7.39 10.42
C SER A 88 -16.29 -6.82 10.92
N GLY A 89 -17.42 -7.38 10.46
CA GLY A 89 -18.75 -6.94 10.88
C GLY A 89 -19.16 -7.45 12.27
N LYS A 90 -20.26 -6.91 12.82
CA LYS A 90 -20.77 -7.27 14.16
C LYS A 90 -21.01 -8.77 14.38
N ASN A 91 -21.48 -9.46 13.33
CA ASN A 91 -21.71 -10.91 13.32
C ASN A 91 -20.72 -11.61 12.37
N GLY A 92 -19.62 -10.94 12.03
CA GLY A 92 -18.59 -11.46 11.15
C GLY A 92 -17.62 -12.35 11.89
N GLU A 93 -17.15 -13.39 11.21
CA GLU A 93 -16.21 -14.35 11.77
C GLU A 93 -14.92 -14.32 10.95
N VAL A 94 -13.81 -14.48 11.66
CA VAL A 94 -12.45 -14.53 11.09
C VAL A 94 -11.93 -15.93 11.34
N PHE A 95 -11.81 -16.74 10.29
CA PHE A 95 -11.27 -18.10 10.41
C PHE A 95 -9.97 -18.24 9.64
N LYS A 96 -8.91 -18.67 10.32
CA LYS A 96 -7.71 -19.20 9.63
C LYS A 96 -8.09 -20.54 9.00
N ILE A 97 -7.97 -20.63 7.68
CA ILE A 97 -8.29 -21.84 6.91
C ILE A 97 -7.05 -22.51 6.31
N GLY A 98 -5.89 -21.86 6.37
CA GLY A 98 -4.63 -22.38 5.86
C GLY A 98 -3.49 -21.36 5.99
N GLU A 99 -2.37 -21.64 5.33
CA GLU A 99 -1.19 -20.77 5.28
C GLU A 99 -0.42 -20.97 3.97
N PHE A 100 0.31 -19.94 3.53
CA PHE A 100 1.30 -19.89 2.44
C PHE A 100 0.81 -20.12 1.00
N CYS A 101 -0.04 -21.12 0.74
CA CYS A 101 -0.33 -21.61 -0.61
C CYS A 101 -1.42 -20.86 -1.40
N MET A 102 -1.67 -19.59 -1.10
CA MET A 102 -2.66 -18.78 -1.82
C MET A 102 -1.97 -17.78 -2.74
N ILE A 103 -2.35 -17.78 -4.03
CA ILE A 103 -1.89 -16.80 -5.01
C ILE A 103 -2.47 -15.43 -4.65
N PHE A 104 -1.65 -14.39 -4.77
CA PHE A 104 -2.07 -13.01 -4.51
C PHE A 104 -1.52 -12.03 -5.54
N ASN A 105 -2.18 -10.86 -5.67
CA ASN A 105 -1.78 -9.77 -6.54
C ASN A 105 -1.56 -8.48 -5.73
N GLU A 106 -0.31 -8.05 -5.59
CA GLU A 106 0.03 -6.77 -4.94
C GLU A 106 0.01 -5.56 -5.88
N GLY A 107 0.04 -5.79 -7.20
CA GLY A 107 0.11 -4.70 -8.18
C GLY A 107 -1.15 -3.84 -8.25
N LEU A 108 -2.28 -4.36 -7.76
CA LEU A 108 -3.55 -3.64 -7.67
C LEU A 108 -3.94 -3.46 -6.20
N ASN A 109 -3.65 -2.29 -5.64
CA ASN A 109 -4.01 -1.96 -4.27
C ASN A 109 -5.33 -1.17 -4.23
N MET A 110 -6.38 -1.78 -3.70
CA MET A 110 -7.71 -1.17 -3.57
C MET A 110 -7.75 -0.08 -2.48
N SER A 111 -6.80 -0.10 -1.55
CA SER A 111 -6.73 0.83 -0.42
C SER A 111 -5.90 2.07 -0.70
N GLU A 112 -5.13 2.09 -1.77
CA GLU A 112 -4.39 3.28 -2.15
C GLU A 112 -5.37 4.40 -2.48
N PRO A 113 -5.21 5.59 -1.88
CA PRO A 113 -5.96 6.76 -2.31
C PRO A 113 -5.55 7.00 -3.75
N LYS A 114 -6.46 6.76 -4.71
CA LYS A 114 -6.28 7.20 -6.09
C LYS A 114 -6.06 8.70 -6.02
N ARG A 115 -4.79 9.13 -6.07
CA ARG A 115 -4.45 10.53 -6.39
C ARG A 115 -5.22 10.82 -7.68
N ALA A 116 -5.93 11.93 -7.73
CA ALA A 116 -6.80 12.32 -8.83
C ALA A 116 -6.08 12.50 -10.21
N GLU A 117 -4.87 11.96 -10.38
CA GLU A 117 -3.97 12.15 -11.50
C GLU A 117 -3.88 10.95 -12.45
N GLN A 118 -4.78 9.97 -12.33
CA GLN A 118 -4.89 8.88 -13.31
C GLN A 118 -6.33 8.76 -13.78
N GLN A 119 -6.87 9.86 -14.29
CA GLN A 119 -7.75 9.73 -15.44
C GLN A 119 -6.85 9.76 -16.67
N PRO A 120 -6.88 8.76 -17.57
CA PRO A 120 -6.37 8.99 -18.90
C PRO A 120 -7.19 10.15 -19.46
N VAL A 121 -6.54 11.28 -19.68
CA VAL A 121 -7.10 12.40 -20.44
C VAL A 121 -7.50 11.81 -21.78
N GLY A 122 -8.80 11.59 -21.96
CA GLY A 122 -9.34 11.22 -23.25
C GLY A 122 -9.05 12.38 -24.20
N ASN A 123 -8.10 12.17 -25.11
CA ASN A 123 -7.86 13.06 -26.24
C ASN A 123 -9.10 13.03 -27.15
N ASN A 124 -10.12 13.79 -26.79
CA ASN A 124 -11.16 14.19 -27.72
C ASN A 124 -10.65 15.42 -28.47
N PRO A 125 -10.37 15.36 -29.79
CA PRO A 125 -10.09 16.56 -30.55
C PRO A 125 -11.37 17.41 -30.59
N ILE A 126 -11.28 18.59 -29.99
CA ILE A 126 -12.29 19.64 -30.02
C ILE A 126 -12.24 20.22 -31.43
N THR A 127 -13.26 19.97 -32.25
CA THR A 127 -13.53 20.74 -33.47
C THR A 127 -14.46 21.90 -33.10
N PRO A 128 -14.05 23.18 -33.25
CA PRO A 128 -14.99 24.30 -33.24
C PRO A 128 -15.38 24.60 -34.69
N ALA A 129 -16.56 24.14 -35.09
CA ALA A 129 -17.24 24.61 -36.29
C ALA A 129 -18.17 25.78 -35.93
N GLY A 130 -18.13 26.87 -36.69
CA GLY A 130 -19.26 27.80 -36.82
C GLY A 130 -18.96 29.31 -36.76
N LEU A 131 -18.42 29.86 -37.85
CA LEU A 131 -18.60 31.28 -38.24
C LEU A 131 -19.67 31.34 -39.35
N PRO A 132 -20.58 32.34 -39.40
CA PRO A 132 -21.61 32.39 -40.43
C PRO A 132 -21.21 33.23 -41.67
N ALA A 133 -21.56 32.64 -42.82
CA ALA A 133 -22.20 33.24 -44.00
C ALA A 133 -21.40 34.00 -45.09
N VAL A 134 -21.94 33.80 -46.32
CA VAL A 134 -21.68 34.37 -47.66
C VAL A 134 -20.58 33.63 -48.45
N GLY A 135 -20.78 33.03 -49.63
CA GLY A 135 -21.86 32.97 -50.61
C GLY A 135 -21.24 32.89 -52.01
N GLY A 136 -21.54 31.86 -52.82
CA GLY A 136 -21.26 31.87 -54.27
C GLY A 136 -20.67 30.60 -54.94
N ALA A 137 -21.56 29.78 -55.52
CA ALA A 137 -21.52 29.08 -56.83
C ALA A 137 -20.38 28.09 -57.24
N PRO A 138 -20.64 27.15 -58.19
CA PRO A 138 -19.99 25.82 -58.27
C PRO A 138 -19.06 25.60 -59.49
N GLY A 139 -18.14 24.62 -59.38
CA GLY A 139 -17.37 24.09 -60.52
C GLY A 139 -16.41 22.94 -60.14
N LEU A 140 -16.60 21.76 -60.74
CA LEU A 140 -15.67 20.60 -60.80
C LEU A 140 -14.75 20.73 -62.05
N PRO A 141 -13.82 19.79 -62.35
CA PRO A 141 -12.79 19.06 -61.58
C PRO A 141 -11.39 19.07 -62.29
N ALA A 142 -10.26 18.77 -61.61
CA ALA A 142 -9.05 18.20 -62.30
C ALA A 142 -7.86 17.84 -61.38
N LYS A 143 -7.42 16.57 -61.51
CA LYS A 143 -6.06 16.02 -61.73
C LYS A 143 -4.82 16.46 -60.90
N GLY A 144 -4.08 15.42 -60.48
CA GLY A 144 -2.60 15.38 -60.38
C GLY A 144 -2.08 15.74 -58.99
N GLY A 145 -1.31 14.93 -58.26
CA GLY A 145 -0.33 13.92 -58.65
C GLY A 145 1.04 14.43 -58.18
N ALA A 146 1.66 13.78 -57.19
CA ALA A 146 3.12 13.64 -57.03
C ALA A 146 3.49 12.94 -55.70
N VAL A 147 4.39 11.98 -55.85
CA VAL A 147 5.10 11.15 -54.87
C VAL A 147 6.38 11.87 -54.35
N PRO A 148 7.08 11.35 -53.32
CA PRO A 148 8.01 12.11 -52.47
C PRO A 148 9.47 12.03 -52.96
N PRO A 149 10.44 12.67 -52.27
CA PRO A 149 11.81 12.21 -52.31
C PRO A 149 12.35 11.74 -50.95
N ILE A 150 13.28 10.79 -51.08
CA ILE A 150 13.96 9.97 -50.09
C ILE A 150 15.47 10.34 -50.15
N LEU A 151 16.12 10.49 -48.96
CA LEU A 151 17.57 10.35 -48.64
C LEU A 151 18.57 11.42 -49.16
N PRO A 152 19.80 11.64 -48.58
CA PRO A 152 20.70 10.64 -47.98
C PRO A 152 21.50 11.03 -46.71
N ALA A 153 22.48 10.16 -46.40
CA ALA A 153 23.11 9.85 -45.13
C ALA A 153 24.32 10.71 -44.67
N VAL A 154 24.67 10.48 -43.40
CA VAL A 154 25.90 10.75 -42.59
C VAL A 154 27.24 10.79 -43.35
N PRO A 155 28.27 11.54 -42.87
CA PRO A 155 29.24 10.96 -41.91
C PRO A 155 29.97 11.91 -40.91
N GLY A 156 30.21 11.40 -39.70
CA GLY A 156 31.55 11.35 -39.06
C GLY A 156 32.09 12.52 -38.22
N GLY A 157 32.32 12.28 -36.92
CA GLY A 157 33.34 12.97 -36.10
C GLY A 157 33.11 12.98 -34.57
N PRO A 158 33.95 12.32 -33.73
CA PRO A 158 34.06 12.51 -32.27
C PRO A 158 35.25 13.45 -31.94
N PRO A 159 35.75 13.66 -30.68
CA PRO A 159 35.26 13.33 -29.32
C PRO A 159 35.27 14.55 -28.35
N VAL A 160 34.54 14.54 -27.22
CA VAL A 160 34.92 15.34 -26.02
C VAL A 160 34.43 14.68 -24.71
N GLN A 161 35.37 14.40 -23.80
CA GLN A 161 35.19 14.00 -22.39
C GLN A 161 34.97 15.21 -21.47
N ASN A 162 34.24 15.00 -20.36
CA ASN A 162 34.55 15.40 -18.96
C ASN A 162 33.27 15.70 -18.14
N PRO A 163 33.33 15.73 -16.79
CA PRO A 163 33.83 14.69 -15.88
C PRO A 163 32.81 14.40 -14.76
N ALA A 164 33.11 13.38 -13.95
CA ALA A 164 32.40 13.04 -12.73
C ALA A 164 32.41 14.19 -11.70
N ASN A 165 31.29 14.38 -11.00
CA ASN A 165 31.19 15.26 -9.84
C ASN A 165 30.52 14.50 -8.68
N THR A 166 31.33 14.12 -7.67
CA THR A 166 30.90 13.82 -6.29
C THR A 166 31.11 15.09 -5.44
N PRO A 167 30.34 15.30 -4.34
CA PRO A 167 30.87 15.00 -3.00
C PRO A 167 29.76 14.68 -1.96
N PRO A 168 29.99 14.67 -0.62
CA PRO A 168 30.58 13.58 0.14
C PRO A 168 29.64 12.99 1.22
N VAL A 169 29.92 11.75 1.60
CA VAL A 169 29.31 11.05 2.74
C VAL A 169 29.84 11.65 4.05
N SER A 170 28.95 12.08 4.93
CA SER A 170 29.29 12.51 6.30
C SER A 170 29.30 11.31 7.24
N ALA A 171 30.39 11.19 8.01
CA ALA A 171 30.61 10.16 9.04
C ALA A 171 29.70 10.37 10.28
N PRO A 172 29.42 9.31 11.06
CA PRO A 172 28.71 9.42 12.32
C PRO A 172 29.62 9.93 13.44
N ILE A 173 29.08 10.88 14.21
CA ILE A 173 29.68 11.51 15.38
C ILE A 173 29.43 10.63 16.61
N THR A 174 30.47 10.37 17.37
CA THR A 174 30.44 9.69 18.68
C THR A 174 29.75 10.54 19.76
N PRO A 175 29.08 9.91 20.73
CA PRO A 175 28.98 10.49 22.07
C PRO A 175 29.96 9.82 23.04
N ASN A 176 30.89 10.63 23.56
CA ASN A 176 31.70 10.33 24.73
C ASN A 176 30.82 9.95 25.93
N THR A 177 31.15 8.86 26.62
CA THR A 177 30.83 8.72 28.04
C THR A 177 32.11 8.46 28.82
N VAL A 178 32.44 9.44 29.66
CA VAL A 178 33.57 9.47 30.59
C VAL A 178 33.43 8.34 31.61
N VAL A 179 34.40 7.41 31.66
CA VAL A 179 34.57 6.48 32.78
C VAL A 179 35.61 7.08 33.72
N LYS A 180 35.14 7.63 34.84
CA LYS A 180 35.99 8.17 35.91
C LYS A 180 36.24 7.08 36.96
N GLN A 181 37.50 6.69 37.08
CA GLN A 181 38.04 5.84 38.14
C GLN A 181 37.91 6.55 39.51
N GLY A 182 37.39 5.86 40.52
CA GLY A 182 37.20 6.42 41.87
C GLY A 182 37.20 5.34 42.95
N SER A 183 38.18 5.43 43.84
CA SER A 183 38.55 4.54 44.92
C SER A 183 37.58 4.50 46.12
N ARG A 184 37.64 3.38 46.87
CA ARG A 184 37.55 3.23 48.34
C ARG A 184 36.38 3.92 49.09
N GLY A 185 35.56 3.06 49.72
CA GLY A 185 35.31 3.14 51.17
C GLY A 185 33.91 3.58 51.62
N GLY A 186 33.31 2.77 52.51
CA GLY A 186 32.67 3.30 53.71
C GLY A 186 31.13 3.36 53.79
N ARG A 187 30.57 2.33 54.43
CA ARG A 187 29.74 2.41 55.67
C ARG A 187 28.32 3.02 55.62
N GLY A 188 27.35 2.18 56.06
CA GLY A 188 26.06 2.56 56.65
C GLY A 188 24.87 2.28 55.72
N GLY A 189 23.77 1.65 56.11
CA GLY A 189 23.29 1.12 57.38
C GLY A 189 21.77 0.93 57.28
N GLY A 190 21.25 -0.18 57.83
CA GLY A 190 19.87 -0.30 58.30
C GLY A 190 18.82 -0.90 57.37
N GLY A 191 18.17 -1.97 57.85
CA GLY A 191 16.70 -2.04 57.79
C GLY A 191 16.03 -3.26 57.15
N ARG A 192 15.73 -4.26 58.01
CA ARG A 192 14.45 -5.02 58.11
C ARG A 192 14.02 -6.03 57.01
N GLY A 193 13.62 -7.21 57.50
CA GLY A 193 12.81 -8.25 56.84
C GLY A 193 13.56 -9.58 56.84
N GLY A 194 13.25 -10.61 57.65
CA GLY A 194 11.94 -11.15 58.00
C GLY A 194 11.66 -12.34 57.07
N LEU A 195 11.70 -13.58 57.62
CA LEU A 195 11.11 -14.87 57.18
C LEU A 195 12.09 -16.03 57.50
N LYS A 196 11.82 -16.85 58.53
CA LYS A 196 11.05 -18.13 58.54
C LYS A 196 11.80 -19.30 57.87
N GLY A 197 12.01 -20.41 58.59
CA GLY A 197 12.36 -21.68 57.95
C GLY A 197 13.16 -22.69 58.76
N GLU A 198 12.54 -23.22 59.81
CA GLU A 198 12.65 -24.59 60.33
C GLU A 198 13.41 -25.62 59.45
N ARG A 199 14.41 -26.30 60.04
CA ARG A 199 14.59 -27.75 59.91
C ARG A 199 15.57 -28.29 60.94
N ARG A 200 15.20 -29.49 61.40
CA ARG A 200 15.80 -30.38 62.39
C ARG A 200 17.30 -30.63 62.22
#